data_AF-A0A8C4T6T2-F1
#
_entry.id   AF-A0A8C4T6T2-F1
#
_cell.length_a   1.000
_cell.length_b   1.000
_cell.length_c   1.000
_cell.angle_alpha   90.00
_cell.angle_beta   90.00
_cell.angle_gamma   90.00
#
_symmetry.space_group_name_H-M   'P 1'
#
loop_
_entity.id
_entity.type
_entity.pdbx_description
1 polymer ?
#
loop_
_entity_poly.entity_id
_entity_poly.type
_entity_poly.pdbx_seq_one_letter_code
_entity_poly.pdbx_strand_id
1 'polypeptide(L)'
;MAEAQLCGLRDEITCSLCQDTLIDPVTIPCGHNFCLKCLTDCWDQSQECSCPQCRYTFTTRPELNRNTLLNEVIKKLKRPRLSTYPSQSYAGPGDVECDFCSGKKFRAVKSCLSCMASYCQTHLQPHYEGDALKYHKLVDPDGNLKEKLCEKHQKSLEMFCKTDETCICMMCVVTGHNGHKMIKLETEREEKQKQLGATLSDIKRRLEEREKTLKETRRTMEEMKVRGINMTLHIKE
;
A
#
# COMPACT_ATOMS: atom_id res chain seq x y z
N MET A 1 -15.64 -12.92 18.11
CA MET A 1 -15.04 -12.63 19.43
C MET A 1 -14.34 -11.26 19.52
N ALA A 2 -14.05 -10.55 18.41
CA ALA A 2 -13.51 -9.18 18.47
C ALA A 2 -14.58 -8.08 18.71
N GLU A 3 -15.86 -8.35 18.45
CA GLU A 3 -16.96 -7.45 18.83
C GLU A 3 -17.23 -7.45 20.35
N ALA A 4 -16.75 -8.47 21.07
CA ALA A 4 -16.98 -8.60 22.51
C ALA A 4 -16.07 -7.69 23.36
N GLN A 5 -14.94 -7.21 22.83
CA GLN A 5 -13.99 -6.36 23.58
C GLN A 5 -14.27 -4.85 23.50
N LEU A 6 -15.15 -4.41 22.58
CA LEU A 6 -15.60 -3.01 22.49
C LEU A 6 -16.95 -2.76 23.19
N CYS A 7 -17.69 -3.82 23.53
CA CYS A 7 -19.00 -3.70 24.15
C CYS A 7 -18.93 -3.26 25.63
N GLY A 8 -17.86 -3.59 26.36
CA GLY A 8 -17.73 -3.27 27.79
C GLY A 8 -17.33 -1.82 28.10
N LEU A 9 -16.68 -1.12 27.18
CA LEU A 9 -16.16 0.25 27.39
C LEU A 9 -17.11 1.35 26.91
N ARG A 10 -18.18 1.00 26.17
CA ARG A 10 -19.12 1.97 25.60
C ARG A 10 -19.83 2.76 26.69
N ASP A 11 -20.23 2.07 27.75
CA ASP A 11 -20.94 2.68 28.88
C ASP A 11 -19.99 3.59 29.69
N GLU A 12 -18.70 3.28 29.73
CA GLU A 12 -17.68 4.05 30.46
C GLU A 12 -17.32 5.39 29.78
N ILE A 13 -17.60 5.52 28.48
CA ILE A 13 -17.29 6.74 27.69
C ILE A 13 -18.53 7.52 27.22
N THR A 14 -19.71 7.12 27.69
CA THR A 14 -20.99 7.77 27.34
C THR A 14 -21.40 8.77 28.42
N CYS A 15 -21.81 9.95 27.99
CA CYS A 15 -22.35 10.98 28.88
C CYS A 15 -23.80 10.63 29.21
N SER A 16 -24.14 10.46 30.48
CA SER A 16 -25.53 10.15 30.89
C SER A 16 -26.53 11.31 30.73
N LEU A 17 -26.04 12.53 30.46
CA LEU A 17 -26.90 13.70 30.19
C LEU A 17 -27.32 13.81 28.72
N CYS A 18 -26.37 13.68 27.78
CA CYS A 18 -26.65 13.80 26.34
C CYS A 18 -26.74 12.44 25.62
N GLN A 19 -26.46 11.34 26.32
CA GLN A 19 -26.45 9.97 25.80
C GLN A 19 -25.47 9.74 24.62
N ASP A 20 -24.56 10.69 24.40
CA ASP A 20 -23.51 10.62 23.39
C ASP A 20 -22.14 10.38 24.03
N THR A 21 -21.17 9.99 23.20
CA THR A 21 -19.79 9.84 23.65
C THR A 21 -19.21 11.16 24.11
N LEU A 22 -18.62 11.16 25.31
CA LEU A 22 -18.07 12.36 25.98
C LEU A 22 -17.25 13.28 25.06
N ILE A 23 -17.52 14.59 25.15
CA ILE A 23 -16.82 15.68 24.45
C ILE A 23 -16.27 16.62 25.53
N ASP A 24 -14.96 16.86 25.51
CA ASP A 24 -14.25 17.58 26.57
C ASP A 24 -14.68 17.07 27.96
N PRO A 25 -14.43 15.78 28.28
CA PRO A 25 -14.91 15.16 29.50
C PRO A 25 -14.40 15.89 30.74
N VAL A 26 -15.23 15.99 31.76
CA VAL A 26 -14.88 16.41 33.12
C VAL A 26 -15.13 15.27 34.08
N THR A 27 -14.24 15.11 35.06
CA THR A 27 -14.41 14.14 36.15
C THR A 27 -14.68 14.91 37.43
N ILE A 28 -15.86 14.70 38.03
CA ILE A 28 -16.23 15.35 39.30
C ILE A 28 -15.78 14.51 40.50
N PRO A 29 -15.73 15.05 41.73
CA PRO A 29 -15.12 14.38 42.88
C PRO A 29 -15.71 13.01 43.25
N CYS A 30 -16.96 12.74 42.85
CA CYS A 30 -17.58 11.41 43.03
C CYS A 30 -17.13 10.36 41.99
N GLY A 31 -16.24 10.72 41.06
CA GLY A 31 -15.66 9.82 40.05
C GLY A 31 -16.43 9.68 38.73
N HIS A 32 -17.59 10.32 38.60
CA HIS A 32 -18.39 10.26 37.37
C HIS A 32 -17.93 11.27 36.31
N ASN A 33 -18.14 10.92 35.04
CA ASN A 33 -17.65 11.67 33.90
C ASN A 33 -18.80 12.22 33.06
N PHE A 34 -18.71 13.48 32.65
CA PHE A 34 -19.72 14.15 31.83
C PHE A 34 -19.05 15.04 30.77
N CYS A 35 -19.76 15.42 29.72
CA CYS A 35 -19.30 16.49 28.84
C CYS A 35 -19.24 17.79 29.64
N LEU A 36 -18.16 18.57 29.51
CA LEU A 36 -18.03 19.87 30.18
C LEU A 36 -19.29 20.73 30.02
N LYS A 37 -19.77 20.86 28.78
CA LYS A 37 -20.96 21.66 28.48
C LYS A 37 -22.23 21.11 29.16
N CYS A 38 -22.48 19.80 29.06
CA CYS A 38 -23.69 19.20 29.62
C CYS A 38 -23.78 19.37 31.14
N LEU A 39 -22.66 19.20 31.85
CA LEU A 39 -22.66 19.36 33.30
C LEU A 39 -22.77 20.83 33.72
N THR A 40 -22.11 21.75 33.00
CA THR A 40 -22.26 23.19 33.22
C THR A 40 -23.70 23.63 33.04
N ASP A 41 -24.34 23.27 31.92
CA ASP A 41 -25.73 23.61 31.64
C ASP A 41 -26.69 23.04 32.71
N CYS A 42 -26.41 21.82 33.20
CA CYS A 42 -27.20 21.17 34.25
C CYS A 42 -27.09 21.90 35.60
N TRP A 43 -25.89 22.31 36.00
CA TRP A 43 -25.67 23.05 37.25
C TRP A 43 -26.10 24.50 37.18
N ASP A 44 -26.10 25.13 36.00
CA ASP A 44 -26.59 26.50 35.83
C ASP A 44 -28.12 26.60 35.91
N GLN A 45 -28.83 25.49 35.68
CA GLN A 45 -30.29 25.40 35.77
C GLN A 45 -30.79 24.95 37.15
N SER A 46 -29.89 24.61 38.07
CA SER A 46 -30.21 24.07 39.39
C SER A 46 -29.64 24.95 40.50
N GLN A 47 -30.37 25.09 41.60
CA GLN A 47 -29.88 25.78 42.79
C GLN A 47 -28.84 24.94 43.56
N GLU A 48 -28.84 23.62 43.33
CA GLU A 48 -27.94 22.66 43.96
C GLU A 48 -27.01 22.00 42.94
N CYS A 49 -25.73 21.88 43.29
CA CYS A 49 -24.75 21.12 42.51
C CYS A 49 -24.78 19.66 42.97
N SER A 50 -25.46 18.79 42.22
CA SER A 50 -25.45 17.35 42.48
C SER A 50 -24.93 16.57 41.27
N CYS A 51 -24.40 15.37 41.50
CA CYS A 51 -24.03 14.46 40.41
C CYS A 51 -25.29 13.92 39.73
N PRO A 52 -25.47 14.08 38.41
CA PRO A 52 -26.64 13.53 37.70
C PRO A 52 -26.76 12.00 37.75
N GLN A 53 -25.66 11.30 37.99
CA GLN A 53 -25.60 9.83 37.95
C GLN A 53 -25.82 9.18 39.32
N CYS A 54 -25.15 9.65 40.37
CA CYS A 54 -25.28 9.07 41.72
C CYS A 54 -26.01 9.97 42.73
N ARG A 55 -26.43 11.17 42.33
CA ARG A 55 -27.13 12.15 43.15
C ARG A 55 -26.36 12.63 44.38
N TYR A 56 -25.04 12.45 44.41
CA TYR A 56 -24.19 13.03 45.44
C TYR A 56 -24.25 14.56 45.34
N THR A 57 -24.66 15.23 46.42
CA THR A 57 -24.77 16.69 46.50
C THR A 57 -23.47 17.29 47.03
N PHE A 58 -22.97 18.32 46.35
CA PHE A 58 -21.78 19.06 46.74
C PHE A 58 -22.19 20.32 47.51
N THR A 59 -21.52 20.58 48.63
CA THR A 59 -21.77 21.77 49.48
C THR A 59 -21.35 23.07 48.81
N THR A 60 -20.31 23.02 47.98
CA THR A 60 -19.86 24.11 47.12
C THR A 60 -19.69 23.60 45.70
N ARG A 61 -19.92 24.47 44.70
CA ARG A 61 -19.77 24.10 43.29
C ARG A 61 -18.31 23.74 43.00
N PRO A 62 -18.01 22.47 42.64
CA PRO A 62 -16.66 22.07 42.27
C PRO A 62 -16.19 22.79 40.99
N GLU A 63 -14.90 23.07 40.90
CA GLU A 63 -14.30 23.56 39.66
C GLU A 63 -14.27 22.45 38.60
N LEU A 64 -14.76 22.77 37.39
CA LEU A 64 -14.85 21.82 36.28
C LEU A 64 -13.61 21.92 35.40
N ASN A 65 -12.65 21.05 35.64
CA ASN A 65 -11.44 20.93 34.83
C ASN A 65 -11.57 19.82 33.79
N ARG A 66 -11.14 20.11 32.55
CA ARG A 66 -11.14 19.11 31.47
C ARG A 66 -10.18 17.98 31.83
N ASN A 67 -10.67 16.75 31.78
CA ASN A 67 -9.86 15.55 31.93
C ASN A 67 -9.14 15.26 30.60
N THR A 68 -7.92 15.77 30.47
CA THR A 68 -7.09 15.61 29.28
C THR A 68 -6.76 14.15 28.99
N LEU A 69 -6.52 13.34 30.02
CA LEU A 69 -6.22 11.92 29.89
C LEU A 69 -7.41 11.14 29.31
N LEU A 70 -8.61 11.34 29.88
CA LEU A 70 -9.82 10.70 29.39
C LEU A 70 -10.15 11.18 27.97
N ASN A 71 -9.92 12.45 27.67
CA ASN A 71 -10.09 12.98 26.31
C ASN A 71 -9.12 12.30 25.32
N GLU A 72 -7.87 12.05 25.69
CA GLU A 72 -6.91 11.31 24.86
C GLU A 72 -7.27 9.83 24.70
N VAL A 73 -7.78 9.17 25.75
CA VAL A 73 -8.28 7.79 25.66
C VAL A 73 -9.48 7.72 24.73
N ILE A 74 -10.45 8.63 24.90
CA ILE A 74 -11.61 8.74 24.01
C ILE A 74 -11.17 9.05 22.59
N LYS A 75 -10.17 9.91 22.34
CA LYS A 75 -9.63 10.14 20.99
C LYS A 75 -8.98 8.90 20.39
N LYS A 76 -8.28 8.09 21.19
CA LYS A 76 -7.69 6.82 20.73
C LYS A 76 -8.74 5.75 20.42
N LEU A 77 -9.89 5.78 21.11
CA LEU A 77 -11.04 4.89 20.88
C LEU A 77 -11.99 5.40 19.77
N LYS A 78 -12.19 6.73 19.70
CA LYS A 78 -12.94 7.47 18.68
C LYS A 78 -12.15 7.70 17.41
N ARG A 79 -10.82 7.48 17.41
CA ARG A 79 -10.08 7.22 16.17
C ARG A 79 -10.87 6.08 15.58
N PRO A 80 -11.69 6.36 14.56
CA PRO A 80 -12.36 5.26 13.94
C PRO A 80 -11.18 4.44 13.40
N ARG A 81 -11.35 3.14 13.27
CA ARG A 81 -10.76 2.52 12.10
C ARG A 81 -11.41 3.21 10.89
N LEU A 82 -11.12 4.51 10.66
CA LEU A 82 -11.44 5.24 9.45
C LEU A 82 -10.71 4.41 8.42
N SER A 83 -11.42 3.57 7.70
CA SER A 83 -11.87 3.89 6.35
C SER A 83 -11.12 5.03 5.65
N THR A 84 -9.80 5.09 5.80
CA THR A 84 -8.85 5.62 4.81
C THR A 84 -8.13 4.49 4.11
N TYR A 85 -8.57 3.25 4.33
CA TYR A 85 -8.16 2.15 3.48
C TYR A 85 -8.89 2.26 2.15
N PRO A 86 -8.19 2.13 1.01
CA PRO A 86 -8.86 2.02 -0.27
C PRO A 86 -9.92 0.94 -0.12
N SER A 87 -11.16 1.26 -0.50
CA SER A 87 -12.28 0.33 -0.52
C SER A 87 -11.77 -1.05 -0.97
N GLN A 88 -11.98 -2.07 -0.13
CA GLN A 88 -11.59 -3.44 -0.47
C GLN A 88 -12.38 -3.86 -1.70
N SER A 89 -11.76 -3.70 -2.87
CA SER A 89 -12.30 -4.20 -4.13
C SER A 89 -11.82 -5.64 -4.32
N TYR A 90 -12.68 -6.47 -4.90
CA TYR A 90 -12.25 -7.75 -5.43
C TYR A 90 -11.14 -7.54 -6.47
N ALA A 91 -10.22 -8.50 -6.57
CA ALA A 91 -9.18 -8.44 -7.59
C ALA A 91 -9.80 -8.51 -8.99
N GLY A 92 -9.43 -7.56 -9.86
CA GLY A 92 -9.78 -7.56 -11.28
C GLY A 92 -8.61 -8.04 -12.15
N PRO A 93 -8.77 -8.01 -13.48
CA PRO A 93 -7.69 -8.34 -14.41
C PRO A 93 -6.47 -7.43 -14.20
N GLY A 94 -5.30 -8.05 -13.97
CA GLY A 94 -4.03 -7.34 -13.72
C GLY A 94 -3.79 -6.95 -12.26
N ASP A 95 -4.77 -7.13 -11.37
CA ASP A 95 -4.56 -6.95 -9.94
C ASP A 95 -3.82 -8.15 -9.34
N VAL A 96 -2.96 -7.88 -8.36
CA VAL A 96 -2.36 -8.93 -7.52
C VAL A 96 -3.39 -9.37 -6.48
N GLU A 97 -3.65 -10.67 -6.39
CA GLU A 97 -4.60 -11.22 -5.43
C GLU A 97 -3.99 -11.36 -4.03
N CYS A 98 -4.83 -11.34 -2.99
CA CYS A 98 -4.41 -11.73 -1.66
C CYS A 98 -4.30 -13.26 -1.51
N ASP A 99 -3.21 -13.73 -0.92
CA ASP A 99 -2.92 -15.16 -0.73
C ASP A 99 -3.73 -15.83 0.39
N PHE A 100 -4.27 -15.03 1.32
CA PHE A 100 -4.93 -15.53 2.54
C PHE A 100 -6.46 -15.47 2.48
N CYS A 101 -7.02 -14.85 1.45
CA CYS A 101 -8.46 -14.81 1.26
C CYS A 101 -9.00 -16.21 0.96
N SER A 102 -10.03 -16.62 1.71
CA SER A 102 -10.81 -17.81 1.41
C SER A 102 -11.88 -17.48 0.37
N GLY A 103 -11.99 -18.28 -0.69
CA GLY A 103 -12.97 -18.07 -1.76
C GLY A 103 -12.57 -16.93 -2.71
N LYS A 104 -13.48 -15.99 -2.96
CA LYS A 104 -13.23 -14.87 -3.87
C LYS A 104 -12.17 -13.93 -3.27
N LYS A 105 -11.07 -13.75 -4.00
CA LYS A 105 -9.92 -13.01 -3.49
C LYS A 105 -10.06 -11.50 -3.69
N PHE A 106 -9.62 -10.77 -2.67
CA PHE A 106 -9.50 -9.32 -2.71
C PHE A 106 -8.17 -8.91 -3.32
N ARG A 107 -8.13 -7.71 -3.92
CA ARG A 107 -6.88 -7.12 -4.38
C ARG A 107 -5.92 -6.93 -3.19
N ALA A 108 -4.67 -7.33 -3.40
CA ALA A 108 -3.59 -7.06 -2.46
C ALA A 108 -3.24 -5.56 -2.49
N VAL A 109 -2.99 -5.01 -1.31
CA VAL A 109 -2.57 -3.60 -1.13
C VAL A 109 -1.09 -3.49 -0.82
N LYS A 110 -0.49 -4.54 -0.25
CA LYS A 110 0.95 -4.68 -0.04
C LYS A 110 1.36 -6.14 -0.15
N SER A 111 2.65 -6.34 -0.41
CA SER A 111 3.32 -7.63 -0.29
C SER A 111 4.38 -7.58 0.79
N CYS A 112 4.54 -8.67 1.52
CA CYS A 112 5.60 -8.80 2.51
C CYS A 112 6.77 -9.61 1.93
N LEU A 113 7.97 -9.04 1.95
CA LEU A 113 9.17 -9.75 1.49
C LEU A 113 9.59 -10.88 2.43
N SER A 114 9.34 -10.74 3.74
CA SER A 114 9.64 -11.78 4.73
C SER A 114 8.70 -12.98 4.62
N CYS A 115 7.39 -12.75 4.53
CA CYS A 115 6.38 -13.80 4.40
C CYS A 115 6.22 -14.33 2.96
N MET A 116 6.75 -13.60 1.97
CA MET A 116 6.69 -13.95 0.55
C MET A 116 5.25 -14.11 0.05
N ALA A 117 4.38 -13.19 0.51
CA ALA A 117 2.96 -13.24 0.24
C ALA A 117 2.37 -11.84 0.08
N SER A 118 1.25 -11.77 -0.62
CA SER A 118 0.47 -10.57 -0.90
C SER A 118 -0.80 -10.53 -0.07
N TYR A 119 -1.09 -9.35 0.48
CA TYR A 119 -2.11 -9.16 1.49
C TYR A 119 -3.12 -8.10 1.05
N CYS A 120 -4.41 -8.44 1.09
CA CYS A 120 -5.46 -7.44 1.13
C CYS A 120 -5.43 -6.73 2.49
N GLN A 121 -6.21 -5.65 2.62
CA GLN A 121 -6.13 -4.82 3.81
C GLN A 121 -6.34 -5.56 5.14
N THR A 122 -7.34 -6.45 5.20
CA THR A 122 -7.64 -7.24 6.40
C THR A 122 -6.48 -8.15 6.78
N HIS A 123 -5.91 -8.88 5.83
CA HIS A 123 -4.81 -9.80 6.10
C HIS A 123 -3.47 -9.08 6.30
N LEU A 124 -3.36 -7.81 5.90
CA LEU A 124 -2.18 -7.00 6.15
C LEU A 124 -2.12 -6.49 7.59
N GLN A 125 -3.27 -6.26 8.24
CA GLN A 125 -3.35 -5.64 9.58
C GLN A 125 -2.38 -6.23 10.63
N PRO A 126 -2.18 -7.57 10.73
CA PRO A 126 -1.21 -8.14 11.66
C PRO A 126 0.23 -7.66 11.47
N HIS A 127 0.61 -7.21 10.27
CA HIS A 127 1.93 -6.64 9.99
C HIS A 127 2.11 -5.22 10.53
N TYR A 128 1.07 -4.57 11.02
CA TYR A 128 1.18 -3.27 11.69
C TYR A 128 1.03 -3.39 13.20
N GLU A 129 0.20 -4.32 13.65
CA GLU A 129 -0.21 -4.43 15.06
C GLU A 129 0.55 -5.53 15.81
N GLY A 130 0.99 -6.59 15.11
CA GLY A 130 1.65 -7.73 15.73
C GLY A 130 3.15 -7.49 15.95
N ASP A 131 3.64 -7.65 17.17
CA ASP A 131 5.05 -7.46 17.51
C ASP A 131 6.00 -8.34 16.68
N ALA A 132 5.56 -9.55 16.32
CA ALA A 132 6.34 -10.47 15.49
C ALA A 132 6.46 -10.01 14.03
N LEU A 133 5.48 -9.26 13.52
CA LEU A 133 5.34 -8.95 12.10
C LEU A 133 5.58 -7.47 11.77
N LYS A 134 5.56 -6.57 12.77
CA LYS A 134 5.70 -5.12 12.59
C LYS A 134 7.00 -4.64 11.94
N TYR A 135 8.02 -5.49 11.95
CA TYR A 135 9.33 -5.20 11.34
C TYR A 135 9.50 -5.83 9.96
N HIS A 136 8.48 -6.54 9.46
CA HIS A 136 8.53 -7.09 8.13
C HIS A 136 8.52 -5.99 7.07
N LYS A 137 9.36 -6.14 6.05
CA LYS A 137 9.44 -5.17 4.95
C LYS A 137 8.26 -5.36 4.01
N LEU A 138 7.37 -4.37 3.99
CA LEU A 138 6.23 -4.28 3.09
C LEU A 138 6.57 -3.45 1.85
N VAL A 139 6.20 -3.94 0.68
CA VAL A 139 6.38 -3.29 -0.63
C VAL A 139 5.05 -3.27 -1.38
N ASP A 140 5.00 -2.58 -2.52
CA ASP A 140 3.81 -2.59 -3.37
C ASP A 140 3.46 -4.02 -3.84
N PRO A 141 2.17 -4.28 -4.14
CA PRO A 141 1.72 -5.58 -4.60
C PRO A 141 2.54 -6.05 -5.80
N ASP A 142 3.00 -7.29 -5.74
CA ASP A 142 3.85 -7.84 -6.79
C ASP A 142 3.48 -9.31 -6.98
N GLY A 143 2.86 -9.62 -8.12
CA GLY A 143 2.43 -10.98 -8.43
C GLY A 143 3.60 -11.95 -8.64
N ASN A 144 4.81 -11.42 -8.86
CA ASN A 144 5.99 -12.20 -9.20
C ASN A 144 6.95 -12.32 -8.01
N LEU A 145 6.47 -12.16 -6.76
CA LEU A 145 7.29 -12.31 -5.55
C LEU A 145 8.07 -13.63 -5.52
N LYS A 146 7.44 -14.73 -5.93
CA LYS A 146 8.08 -16.05 -5.95
C LYS A 146 9.26 -16.11 -6.92
N GLU A 147 9.17 -15.44 -8.06
CA GLU A 147 10.27 -15.36 -9.05
C GLU A 147 11.46 -14.54 -8.53
N LYS A 148 11.25 -13.73 -7.49
CA LYS A 148 12.30 -12.94 -6.83
C LYS A 148 13.01 -13.71 -5.71
N LEU A 149 12.73 -15.00 -5.57
CA LEU A 149 13.32 -15.87 -4.57
C LEU A 149 14.32 -16.82 -5.20
N CYS A 150 15.40 -17.06 -4.46
CA CYS A 150 16.30 -18.14 -4.74
C CYS A 150 15.58 -19.47 -4.53
N GLU A 151 15.51 -20.29 -5.58
CA GLU A 151 14.88 -21.62 -5.53
C GLU A 151 15.47 -22.52 -4.42
N LYS A 152 16.79 -22.46 -4.23
CA LYS A 152 17.51 -23.31 -3.26
C LYS A 152 17.28 -22.89 -1.82
N HIS A 153 17.24 -21.58 -1.55
CA HIS A 153 17.29 -21.05 -0.18
C HIS A 153 16.00 -20.36 0.26
N GLN A 154 15.06 -20.16 -0.66
CA GLN A 154 13.81 -19.42 -0.44
C GLN A 154 14.09 -18.06 0.24
N LYS A 155 15.08 -17.34 -0.30
CA LYS A 155 15.51 -16.01 0.16
C LYS A 155 15.56 -15.07 -1.04
N SER A 156 15.38 -13.78 -0.79
CA SER A 156 15.43 -12.72 -1.80
C SER A 156 16.70 -12.82 -2.66
N LEU A 157 16.51 -12.66 -3.97
CA LEU A 157 17.60 -12.47 -4.91
C LEU A 157 18.10 -11.04 -4.79
N GLU A 158 19.36 -10.87 -4.39
CA GLU A 158 19.97 -9.56 -4.09
C GLU A 158 21.26 -9.34 -4.88
N MET A 159 21.86 -10.42 -5.38
CA MET A 159 23.14 -10.40 -6.07
C MET A 159 22.99 -11.03 -7.45
N PHE A 160 23.82 -10.58 -8.39
CA PHE A 160 23.96 -11.19 -9.70
C PHE A 160 25.37 -11.77 -9.83
N CYS A 161 25.45 -13.06 -10.12
CA CYS A 161 26.71 -13.71 -10.44
C CYS A 161 27.02 -13.50 -11.93
N LYS A 162 28.06 -12.75 -12.24
CA LYS A 162 28.51 -12.52 -13.63
C LYS A 162 29.19 -13.74 -14.25
N THR A 163 29.75 -14.61 -13.42
CA THR A 163 30.40 -15.84 -13.89
C THR A 163 29.36 -16.84 -14.41
N ASP A 164 28.26 -17.00 -13.68
CA ASP A 164 27.21 -18.00 -14.01
C ASP A 164 25.97 -17.38 -14.66
N GLU A 165 26.01 -16.06 -14.90
CA GLU A 165 24.90 -15.25 -15.44
C GLU A 165 23.55 -15.47 -14.74
N THR A 166 23.56 -15.59 -13.42
CA THR A 166 22.36 -15.93 -12.64
C THR A 166 22.15 -15.03 -11.43
N CYS A 167 20.88 -14.78 -11.11
CA CYS A 167 20.46 -14.05 -9.92
C CYS A 167 20.55 -14.99 -8.71
N ILE A 168 21.18 -14.54 -7.63
CA ILE A 168 21.42 -15.33 -6.43
C ILE A 168 21.08 -14.57 -5.15
N CYS A 169 20.77 -15.31 -4.08
CA CYS A 169 20.62 -14.73 -2.74
C CYS A 169 21.95 -14.70 -1.98
N MET A 170 22.00 -13.99 -0.86
CA MET A 170 23.19 -13.92 -0.01
C MET A 170 23.68 -15.27 0.52
N MET A 171 22.78 -16.27 0.67
CA MET A 171 23.21 -17.61 1.08
C MET A 171 23.97 -18.34 -0.03
N CYS A 172 23.59 -18.14 -1.30
CA CYS A 172 24.33 -18.69 -2.44
C CYS A 172 25.76 -18.14 -2.51
N VAL A 173 25.94 -16.85 -2.20
CA VAL A 173 27.26 -16.19 -2.19
C VAL A 173 28.23 -16.95 -1.26
N VAL A 174 27.77 -17.30 -0.06
CA VAL A 174 28.62 -17.96 0.95
C VAL A 174 28.72 -19.48 0.79
N THR A 175 27.74 -20.14 0.16
CA THR A 175 27.70 -21.60 0.06
C THR A 175 28.13 -22.19 -1.28
N GLY A 176 28.06 -21.42 -2.38
CA GLY A 176 28.22 -21.99 -3.72
C GLY A 176 28.87 -21.11 -4.78
N HIS A 177 28.93 -19.79 -4.57
CA HIS A 177 29.52 -18.84 -5.53
C HIS A 177 30.79 -18.17 -4.97
N ASN A 178 31.52 -18.86 -4.10
CA ASN A 178 32.75 -18.34 -3.53
C ASN A 178 33.81 -18.11 -4.63
N GLY A 179 34.41 -16.93 -4.68
CA GLY A 179 35.38 -16.55 -5.70
C GLY A 179 34.79 -16.18 -7.07
N HIS A 180 33.46 -16.27 -7.27
CA HIS A 180 32.83 -15.81 -8.51
C HIS A 180 32.73 -14.29 -8.55
N LYS A 181 32.70 -13.73 -9.76
CA LYS A 181 32.48 -12.29 -9.92
C LYS A 181 31.01 -11.98 -9.67
N MET A 182 30.73 -11.22 -8.63
CA MET A 182 29.37 -10.87 -8.22
C MET A 182 29.20 -9.36 -8.10
N ILE A 183 28.01 -8.88 -8.42
CA ILE A 183 27.61 -7.49 -8.18
C ILE A 183 26.19 -7.45 -7.61
N LYS A 184 25.74 -6.29 -7.14
CA LYS A 184 24.35 -6.11 -6.72
C LYS A 184 23.41 -6.32 -7.90
N LEU A 185 22.29 -6.99 -7.65
CA LEU A 185 21.31 -7.30 -8.67
C LEU A 185 20.73 -6.02 -9.30
N GLU A 186 20.47 -4.99 -8.50
CA GLU A 186 19.94 -3.70 -8.97
C GLU A 186 20.91 -3.02 -9.94
N THR A 187 22.21 -3.07 -9.65
CA THR A 187 23.24 -2.47 -10.53
C THR A 187 23.32 -3.18 -11.87
N GLU A 188 23.29 -4.52 -11.90
CA GLU A 188 23.25 -5.26 -13.17
C GLU A 188 21.94 -4.96 -13.94
N ARG A 189 20.82 -4.87 -13.22
CA ARG A 189 19.51 -4.58 -13.82
C ARG A 189 19.51 -3.22 -14.51
N GLU A 190 20.03 -2.18 -13.85
CA GLU A 190 20.15 -0.84 -14.43
C GLU A 190 21.01 -0.84 -15.69
N GLU A 191 22.13 -1.55 -15.68
CA GLU A 191 23.04 -1.65 -16.82
C GLU A 191 22.39 -2.40 -17.99
N LYS A 192 21.81 -3.58 -17.75
CA LYS A 192 21.08 -4.33 -18.78
C LYS A 192 19.88 -3.55 -19.32
N GLN A 193 19.19 -2.77 -18.49
CA GLN A 193 18.07 -1.93 -18.92
C GLN A 193 18.53 -0.79 -19.84
N LYS A 194 19.68 -0.15 -19.55
CA LYS A 194 20.28 0.85 -20.44
C LYS A 194 20.68 0.23 -21.78
N GLN A 195 21.34 -0.92 -21.76
CA GLN A 195 21.75 -1.64 -22.97
C GLN A 195 20.52 -1.99 -23.82
N LEU A 196 19.47 -2.54 -23.22
CA LEU A 196 18.22 -2.84 -23.93
C LEU A 196 17.59 -1.59 -24.54
N GLY A 197 17.56 -0.47 -23.80
CA GLY A 197 17.05 0.81 -24.33
C GLY A 197 17.84 1.32 -25.53
N ALA A 198 19.17 1.19 -25.50
CA ALA A 198 20.04 1.54 -26.63
C ALA A 198 19.78 0.63 -27.83
N THR A 199 19.70 -0.69 -27.62
CA THR A 199 19.38 -1.66 -28.67
C THR A 199 18.02 -1.39 -29.32
N LEU A 200 16.99 -1.13 -28.52
CA LEU A 200 15.65 -0.79 -29.05
C LEU A 200 15.67 0.50 -29.89
N SER A 201 16.42 1.51 -29.45
CA SER A 201 16.58 2.77 -30.20
C SER A 201 17.28 2.54 -31.54
N ASP A 202 18.33 1.73 -31.57
CA ASP A 202 19.03 1.37 -32.81
C ASP A 202 18.12 0.59 -33.78
N ILE A 203 17.39 -0.41 -33.26
CA ILE A 203 16.42 -1.16 -34.06
C ILE A 203 15.38 -0.23 -34.68
N LYS A 204 14.82 0.70 -33.88
CA LYS A 204 13.82 1.67 -34.36
C LYS A 204 14.40 2.54 -35.48
N ARG A 205 15.59 3.11 -35.29
CA ARG A 205 16.29 3.91 -36.31
C ARG A 205 16.50 3.12 -37.59
N ARG A 206 16.96 1.88 -37.49
CA ARG A 206 17.19 1.00 -38.64
C ARG A 206 15.89 0.66 -39.38
N LEU A 207 14.78 0.49 -38.67
CA LEU A 207 13.47 0.28 -39.28
C LEU A 207 13.01 1.52 -40.07
N GLU A 208 13.17 2.72 -39.49
CA GLU A 208 12.85 3.99 -40.16
C GLU A 208 13.69 4.21 -41.43
N GLU A 209 14.99 3.92 -41.37
CA GLU A 209 15.89 3.98 -42.52
C GLU A 209 15.45 3.00 -43.62
N ARG A 210 15.12 1.76 -43.25
CA ARG A 210 14.63 0.74 -44.20
C ARG A 210 13.31 1.16 -44.83
N GLU A 211 12.39 1.73 -44.07
CA GLU A 211 11.12 2.23 -44.59
C GLU A 211 11.34 3.37 -45.60
N LYS A 212 12.27 4.29 -45.31
CA LYS A 212 12.65 5.36 -46.24
C LYS A 212 13.24 4.80 -47.54
N THR A 213 14.20 3.87 -47.45
CA THR A 213 14.79 3.22 -48.63
C THR A 213 13.73 2.47 -49.45
N LEU A 214 12.76 1.82 -48.81
CA LEU A 214 11.66 1.15 -49.50
C LEU A 214 10.75 2.13 -50.24
N LYS A 215 10.49 3.32 -49.70
CA LYS A 215 9.73 4.38 -50.38
C LYS A 215 10.50 4.94 -51.58
N GLU A 216 11.79 5.18 -51.43
CA GLU A 216 12.65 5.68 -52.51
C GLU A 216 12.77 4.67 -53.66
N THR A 217 13.02 3.40 -53.34
CA THR A 217 13.09 2.32 -54.36
C THR A 217 11.76 2.10 -55.08
N ARG A 218 10.62 2.22 -54.38
CA ARG A 218 9.30 2.19 -55.03
C ARG A 218 9.13 3.34 -56.03
N ARG A 219 9.50 4.55 -55.63
CA ARG A 219 9.43 5.73 -56.50
C ARG A 219 10.32 5.57 -57.75
N THR A 220 11.55 5.11 -57.59
CA THR A 220 12.44 4.91 -58.74
C THR A 220 11.92 3.82 -59.69
N MET A 221 11.35 2.73 -59.16
CA MET A 221 10.68 1.71 -59.99
C MET A 221 9.50 2.27 -60.79
N GLU A 222 8.66 3.10 -60.17
CA GLU A 222 7.56 3.78 -60.86
C GLU A 222 8.06 4.72 -61.97
N GLU A 223 9.09 5.51 -61.70
CA GLU A 223 9.71 6.41 -62.70
C GLU A 223 10.38 5.64 -63.86
N MET A 224 10.99 4.49 -63.59
CA MET A 224 11.54 3.61 -64.63
C MET A 224 10.43 2.97 -65.48
N LYS A 225 9.31 2.59 -64.86
CA LYS A 225 8.14 2.05 -65.58
C LYS A 225 7.53 3.07 -66.53
N VAL A 226 7.35 4.33 -66.10
CA VAL A 226 6.84 5.41 -66.95
C VAL A 226 7.79 5.70 -68.12
N ARG A 227 9.10 5.78 -67.86
CA ARG A 227 10.11 5.96 -68.93
C ARG A 227 10.10 4.82 -69.95
N GLY A 228 9.99 3.57 -69.50
CA GLY A 228 9.88 2.42 -70.40
C GLY A 228 8.66 2.48 -71.31
N ILE A 229 7.49 2.89 -70.78
CA ILE A 229 6.26 3.05 -71.57
C ILE A 229 6.44 4.14 -72.64
N ASN A 230 6.95 5.31 -72.27
CA ASN A 230 7.17 6.43 -73.21
C ASN A 230 8.15 6.06 -74.34
N MET A 231 9.23 5.35 -74.02
CA MET A 231 10.22 4.92 -75.00
C MET A 231 9.66 3.88 -75.99
N THR A 232 8.73 3.04 -75.55
CA THR A 232 8.04 2.06 -76.41
C THR A 232 7.04 2.73 -77.37
N LEU A 233 6.44 3.86 -76.96
CA LEU A 233 5.57 4.67 -77.82
C LEU A 233 6.35 5.37 -78.93
N HIS A 234 7.54 5.90 -78.63
CA HIS A 234 8.40 6.58 -79.62
C HIS A 234 9.04 5.68 -80.68
N ILE A 235 9.10 4.35 -80.46
CA ILE A 235 9.64 3.40 -81.46
C ILE A 235 8.54 2.92 -82.43
N LYS A 236 7.27 3.22 -82.15
CA LYS A 236 6.12 2.81 -82.97
C LYS A 236 5.62 3.92 -83.93
N GLU A 237 6.26 5.08 -83.93
CA GLU A 237 6.07 6.19 -84.88
C GLU A 237 7.21 6.20 -85.91
#